data_AF-A0AAE2BWA7-F1
#
_entry.id   AF-A0AAE2BWA7-F1
#
_cell.length_a   1.000
_cell.length_b   1.000
_cell.length_c   1.000
_cell.angle_alpha   90.00
_cell.angle_beta   90.00
_cell.angle_gamma   90.00
#
_symmetry.space_group_name_H-M   'P 1'
#
loop_
_entity.id
_entity.type
_entity.pdbx_description
1 polymer ?
#
loop_
_entity_poly.entity_id
_entity_poly.type
_entity_poly.pdbx_seq_one_letter_code
_entity_poly.pdbx_strand_id
1 'polypeptide(L)'
;MVDEALTILSVLANHQEAKVAIVKASTIPVLIDLLRTGSPRNKENASAILLSLCKRDNENLACLGRLGAIIPLSELARNGTERAKRKATSLLSIFASRNSTDRVCKRKG
;
A
#
# COMPACT_ATOMS: atom_id res chain seq x y z
N MET A 1 16.10 3.65 -14.03
CA MET A 1 15.34 2.47 -14.49
C MET A 1 14.22 2.08 -13.52
N VAL A 2 14.45 1.96 -12.21
CA VAL A 2 13.38 1.62 -11.24
C VAL A 2 12.31 2.72 -11.15
N ASP A 3 12.71 3.99 -11.23
CA ASP A 3 11.81 5.14 -11.09
C ASP A 3 10.78 5.22 -12.22
N GLU A 4 11.22 5.00 -13.46
CA GLU A 4 10.37 5.00 -14.64
C GLU A 4 9.37 3.85 -14.60
N ALA A 5 9.83 2.65 -14.25
CA ALA A 5 8.97 1.48 -14.10
C ALA A 5 7.89 1.69 -13.04
N LEU A 6 8.25 2.25 -11.87
CA LEU A 6 7.28 2.56 -10.82
C LEU A 6 6.28 3.64 -11.23
N THR A 7 6.69 4.59 -12.07
CA THR A 7 5.80 5.62 -12.58
C THR A 7 4.74 5.02 -13.49
N ILE A 8 5.15 4.16 -14.45
CA ILE A 8 4.23 3.42 -15.33
C ILE A 8 3.31 2.51 -14.51
N LEU A 9 3.89 1.77 -13.56
CA LEU A 9 3.14 0.87 -12.68
C LEU A 9 2.09 1.62 -11.85
N SER A 10 2.39 2.85 -11.40
CA SER A 10 1.43 3.69 -10.68
C SER A 10 0.25 4.13 -11.55
N VAL A 11 0.46 4.34 -12.85
CA VAL A 11 -0.62 4.65 -13.79
C VAL A 11 -1.48 3.39 -14.01
N LEU A 12 -0.84 2.26 -14.31
CA LEU A 12 -1.51 0.97 -14.50
C LEU A 12 -2.33 0.56 -13.28
N ALA A 13 -1.80 0.78 -12.08
CA ALA A 13 -2.48 0.48 -10.83
C ALA A 13 -3.79 1.26 -10.64
N ASN A 14 -4.18 2.22 -11.49
CA ASN A 14 -5.51 2.84 -11.46
C ASN A 14 -6.56 2.09 -12.30
N HIS A 15 -6.17 1.10 -13.11
CA HIS A 15 -7.07 0.29 -13.94
C HIS A 15 -7.32 -1.08 -13.32
N GLN A 16 -8.59 -1.50 -13.21
CA GLN A 16 -8.95 -2.71 -12.45
C GLN A 16 -8.31 -3.99 -13.01
N GLU A 17 -8.28 -4.15 -14.33
CA GLU A 17 -7.65 -5.30 -15.00
C GLU A 17 -6.15 -5.38 -14.72
N ALA A 18 -5.47 -4.23 -14.79
CA ALA A 18 -4.05 -4.14 -14.50
C ALA A 18 -3.76 -4.42 -13.02
N LYS A 19 -4.61 -3.99 -12.08
CA LYS A 19 -4.44 -4.33 -10.65
C LYS A 19 -4.36 -5.84 -10.42
N VAL A 20 -5.23 -6.61 -11.08
CA VAL A 20 -5.23 -8.08 -10.97
C VAL A 20 -3.91 -8.65 -11.48
N ALA A 21 -3.41 -8.17 -12.62
CA ALA A 21 -2.13 -8.61 -13.16
C ALA A 21 -0.95 -8.24 -12.24
N ILE A 22 -0.95 -7.03 -11.69
CA ILE A 22 0.09 -6.55 -10.76
C ILE A 22 0.16 -7.40 -9.50
N VAL A 23 -0.99 -7.75 -8.91
CA VAL A 23 -1.05 -8.59 -7.71
C VAL A 23 -0.58 -10.01 -8.03
N LYS A 24 -1.01 -10.60 -9.15
CA LYS A 24 -0.57 -11.92 -9.60
C LYS A 24 0.94 -11.99 -9.83
N ALA A 25 1.57 -10.88 -10.21
CA ALA A 25 3.02 -10.77 -10.37
C ALA A 25 3.80 -10.68 -9.04
N SER A 26 3.16 -10.92 -7.88
CA SER A 26 3.79 -10.86 -6.55
C SER A 26 4.47 -9.51 -6.26
N THR A 27 3.84 -8.43 -6.72
CA THR A 27 4.42 -7.08 -6.63
C THR A 27 4.37 -6.49 -5.22
N ILE A 28 3.44 -6.94 -4.36
CA ILE A 28 3.25 -6.37 -3.00
C ILE A 28 4.53 -6.45 -2.14
N PRO A 29 5.19 -7.61 -1.97
CA PRO A 29 6.47 -7.68 -1.25
C PRO A 29 7.54 -6.72 -1.77
N VAL A 30 7.70 -6.63 -3.10
CA VAL A 30 8.67 -5.75 -3.75
C VAL A 30 8.41 -4.29 -3.41
N LEU A 31 7.14 -3.87 -3.39
CA LEU A 31 6.77 -2.51 -3.01
C LEU A 31 7.03 -2.23 -1.54
N ILE A 32 6.84 -3.20 -0.64
CA ILE A 32 7.16 -3.05 0.79
C ILE A 32 8.66 -2.83 0.98
N ASP A 33 9.50 -3.57 0.26
CA ASP A 33 10.95 -3.38 0.34
C ASP A 33 11.37 -2.02 -0.19
N LEU A 34 10.74 -1.53 -1.27
CA LEU A 34 10.95 -0.18 -1.76
C LEU A 34 10.52 0.91 -0.76
N LEU A 35 9.52 0.69 0.09
CA LEU A 35 9.19 1.62 1.18
C LEU A 35 10.35 1.74 2.18
N ARG A 36 11.07 0.64 2.43
CA ARG A 36 12.20 0.59 3.37
C ARG A 36 13.45 1.22 2.77
N THR A 37 13.87 0.74 1.60
CA THR A 37 15.21 1.02 1.05
C THR A 37 15.22 1.97 -0.15
N GLY A 38 14.07 2.25 -0.74
CA GLY A 38 13.98 3.07 -1.96
C GLY A 38 14.31 4.55 -1.74
N SER A 39 14.57 5.28 -2.83
CA SER A 39 14.69 6.74 -2.79
C SER A 39 13.35 7.38 -2.37
N PRO A 40 13.34 8.68 -1.95
CA PRO A 40 12.10 9.38 -1.64
C PRO A 40 11.03 9.27 -2.75
N ARG A 41 11.44 9.29 -4.02
CA ARG A 41 10.56 9.13 -5.18
C ARG A 41 10.01 7.70 -5.29
N ASN A 42 10.85 6.69 -5.09
CA ASN A 42 10.42 5.29 -5.10
C ASN A 42 9.43 5.01 -3.97
N LYS A 43 9.67 5.56 -2.76
CA LYS A 43 8.76 5.42 -1.62
C LYS A 43 7.40 6.09 -1.88
N GLU A 44 7.40 7.27 -2.51
CA GLU A 44 6.17 7.96 -2.93
C GLU A 44 5.37 7.13 -3.94
N ASN A 45 6.02 6.61 -4.98
CA ASN A 45 5.36 5.78 -5.98
C ASN A 45 4.90 4.44 -5.40
N ALA A 46 5.72 3.77 -4.59
CA ALA A 46 5.38 2.50 -3.96
C ALA A 46 4.15 2.64 -3.05
N SER A 47 4.11 3.70 -2.22
CA SER A 47 2.93 3.97 -1.38
C SER A 47 1.69 4.32 -2.21
N ALA A 48 1.84 4.97 -3.37
CA ALA A 48 0.74 5.25 -4.29
C ALA A 48 0.14 3.96 -4.89
N ILE A 49 1.01 3.07 -5.37
CA ILE A 49 0.59 1.79 -5.96
C ILE A 49 -0.11 0.94 -4.89
N LEU A 50 0.52 0.78 -3.71
CA LEU A 50 -0.06 0.03 -2.59
C LEU A 50 -1.42 0.56 -2.16
N LEU A 51 -1.57 1.89 -2.06
CA LEU A 51 -2.85 2.50 -1.74
C LEU A 51 -3.91 2.17 -2.80
N SER A 52 -3.57 2.23 -4.09
CA SER A 52 -4.52 1.91 -5.15
C SER A 52 -4.94 0.43 -5.15
N LEU A 53 -3.99 -0.48 -4.89
CA LEU A 53 -4.24 -1.92 -4.79
C LEU A 53 -5.12 -2.28 -3.59
N CYS A 54 -5.00 -1.57 -2.46
CA CYS A 54 -5.67 -1.94 -1.21
C CYS A 54 -7.00 -1.18 -0.94
N LYS A 55 -7.19 0.02 -1.50
CA LYS A 55 -8.32 0.91 -1.14
C LYS A 55 -9.69 0.25 -1.24
N ARG A 56 -9.88 -0.69 -2.16
CA ARG A 56 -11.14 -1.42 -2.38
C ARG A 56 -10.98 -2.94 -2.37
N ASP A 57 -9.86 -3.44 -1.85
CA ASP A 57 -9.54 -4.86 -1.85
C ASP A 57 -9.15 -5.30 -0.44
N ASN A 58 -9.96 -6.18 0.16
CA ASN A 58 -9.76 -6.67 1.52
C ASN A 58 -8.61 -7.67 1.60
N GLU A 59 -8.44 -8.49 0.57
CA GLU A 59 -7.44 -9.54 0.54
C GLU A 59 -6.05 -8.95 0.37
N ASN A 60 -5.90 -7.96 -0.53
CA ASN A 60 -4.64 -7.24 -0.70
C ASN A 60 -4.25 -6.47 0.56
N LEU A 61 -5.21 -5.82 1.23
CA LEU A 61 -4.92 -5.12 2.48
C LEU A 61 -4.49 -6.09 3.60
N ALA A 62 -5.19 -7.22 3.75
CA ALA A 62 -4.83 -8.23 4.72
C ALA A 62 -3.45 -8.85 4.42
N CYS A 63 -3.15 -9.11 3.15
CA CYS A 63 -1.84 -9.57 2.68
C CYS A 63 -0.74 -8.57 3.04
N LEU A 64 -0.94 -7.28 2.70
CA LEU A 64 -0.03 -6.20 3.02
C LEU A 64 0.25 -6.10 4.54
N GLY A 65 -0.78 -6.29 5.37
CA GLY A 65 -0.65 -6.35 6.83
C GLY A 65 0.19 -7.54 7.31
N ARG A 66 -0.11 -8.76 6.81
CA ARG A 66 0.64 -9.98 7.15
C ARG A 66 2.12 -9.90 6.75
N LEU A 67 2.43 -9.20 5.67
CA LEU A 67 3.80 -8.96 5.19
C LEU A 67 4.55 -7.87 5.98
N GLY A 68 3.95 -7.32 7.04
CA GLY A 68 4.62 -6.39 7.95
C GLY A 68 4.80 -4.99 7.37
N ALA A 69 3.89 -4.54 6.49
CA ALA A 69 3.98 -3.20 5.89
C ALA A 69 3.64 -2.06 6.87
N ILE A 70 3.03 -2.34 8.03
CA ILE A 70 2.62 -1.31 8.99
C ILE A 70 3.81 -0.46 9.43
N ILE A 71 4.93 -1.10 9.81
CA ILE A 71 6.14 -0.39 10.28
C ILE A 71 6.70 0.56 9.20
N PRO A 72 7.03 0.11 7.98
CA PRO A 72 7.57 1.01 6.95
C PRO A 72 6.56 2.08 6.52
N LEU A 73 5.25 1.81 6.57
CA LEU A 73 4.22 2.83 6.33
C LEU A 73 4.17 3.89 7.44
N SER A 74 4.29 3.50 8.71
CA SER A 74 4.36 4.43 9.85
C SER A 74 5.61 5.30 9.79
N GLU A 75 6.76 4.72 9.45
CA GLU A 75 7.99 5.49 9.25
C GLU A 75 7.85 6.48 8.09
N LEU A 76 7.26 6.05 6.97
CA LEU A 76 7.03 6.92 5.82
C LEU A 76 6.02 8.05 6.14
N ALA A 77 5.00 7.78 6.95
CA ALA A 77 4.04 8.78 7.41
C ALA A 77 4.68 9.85 8.29
N ARG A 78 5.75 9.53 9.01
CA ARG A 78 6.49 10.48 9.85
C ARG A 78 7.58 11.23 9.09
N ASN A 79 8.34 10.51 8.27
CA ASN A 79 9.63 10.98 7.73
C ASN A 79 9.62 11.19 6.20
N GLY A 80 8.55 10.86 5.50
CA GLY A 80 8.47 10.93 4.04
C GLY A 80 8.33 12.35 3.46
N THR A 81 8.29 12.44 2.13
CA THR A 81 7.83 13.66 1.46
C THR A 81 6.37 13.94 1.80
N GLU A 82 5.91 15.18 1.65
CA GLU A 82 4.50 15.51 1.94
C GLU A 82 3.49 14.65 1.17
N ARG A 83 3.84 14.28 -0.07
CA ARG A 83 3.01 13.37 -0.87
C ARG A 83 3.06 11.94 -0.34
N ALA A 84 4.24 11.44 0.02
CA ALA A 84 4.40 10.11 0.59
C ALA A 84 3.69 9.97 1.95
N LYS A 85 3.80 10.99 2.82
CA LYS A 85 3.10 11.04 4.11
C LYS A 85 1.60 10.91 3.94
N ARG A 86 0.99 11.72 3.06
CA ARG A 86 -0.47 11.66 2.79
C ARG A 86 -0.92 10.27 2.36
N LYS A 87 -0.18 9.62 1.47
CA LYS A 87 -0.49 8.28 0.96
C LYS A 87 -0.36 7.22 2.05
N ALA A 88 0.73 7.26 2.81
CA ALA A 88 0.99 6.35 3.92
C ALA A 88 -0.07 6.48 5.02
N THR A 89 -0.39 7.70 5.45
CA THR A 89 -1.44 7.96 6.45
C THR A 89 -2.82 7.50 5.95
N SER A 90 -3.14 7.72 4.68
CA SER A 90 -4.38 7.20 4.09
C SER A 90 -4.44 5.68 4.18
N LEU A 91 -3.35 4.99 3.84
CA LEU A 91 -3.31 3.53 3.90
C LEU A 91 -3.40 3.00 5.33
N LEU A 92 -2.72 3.63 6.29
CA LEU A 92 -2.82 3.32 7.72
C LEU A 92 -4.25 3.54 8.27
N SER A 93 -4.94 4.59 7.83
CA SER A 93 -6.35 4.81 8.22
C SER A 93 -7.29 3.71 7.72
N ILE A 94 -7.01 3.14 6.54
CA ILE A 94 -7.77 2.01 5.99
C ILE A 94 -7.51 0.75 6.82
N PHE A 95 -6.27 0.50 7.27
CA PHE A 95 -5.98 -0.57 8.23
C PHE A 95 -6.77 -0.40 9.54
N ALA A 96 -6.77 0.81 10.10
CA ALA A 96 -7.46 1.10 11.35
C ALA A 96 -8.99 0.95 11.25
N SER A 97 -9.58 1.42 10.15
CA SER A 97 -11.04 1.31 9.94
C SER A 97 -11.46 -0.15 9.76
N ARG A 98 -10.69 -0.97 9.04
CA ARG A 98 -11.03 -2.39 8.81
C ARG A 98 -10.80 -3.29 10.03
N ASN A 99 -9.79 -3.01 10.86
CA ASN A 99 -9.64 -3.69 12.15
C ASN A 99 -10.76 -3.33 13.15
N SER A 100 -11.39 -2.16 12.98
CA SER A 100 -12.51 -1.75 13.81
C SER A 100 -13.81 -2.42 13.38
N THR A 101 -14.02 -2.65 12.09
CA THR A 101 -15.20 -3.37 11.59
C THR A 101 -15.23 -4.86 11.95
N ASP A 102 -14.08 -5.56 11.96
CA ASP A 102 -14.04 -6.98 12.39
C ASP A 102 -14.48 -7.15 13.86
N ARG A 103 -14.16 -6.17 14.73
CA ARG A 103 -14.58 -6.18 16.13
C ARG A 103 -16.07 -5.92 16.35
N VAL A 104 -16.74 -5.21 15.44
CA VAL A 104 -18.18 -4.95 15.53
C VAL A 104 -19.00 -6.18 15.11
N CYS A 105 -18.51 -6.97 14.14
CA CYS A 105 -19.19 -8.20 13.71
C CYS A 105 -19.03 -9.36 14.71
N LYS A 106 -17.91 -9.46 15.44
CA LYS A 106 -17.69 -10.53 16.45
C LYS A 106 -18.41 -10.34 17.79
N ARG A 107 -19.12 -9.24 18.01
CA ARG A 107 -19.87 -8.96 19.27
C ARG A 107 -21.37 -9.28 19.20
N LYS A 108 -21.85 -9.86 18.10
CA LYS A 108 -23.27 -10.26 17.91
C LYS A 108 -23.47 -11.76 17.66
N GLY A 109 -22.48 -12.59 18.00
CA GLY A 109 -22.58 -14.06 17.95
C GLY A 109 -22.64 -14.64 19.36
#